data_AF-A0A356SY85-F1
#
_entry.id   AF-A0A356SY85-F1
#
_cell.length_a   1.000
_cell.length_b   1.000
_cell.length_c   1.000
_cell.angle_alpha   90.00
_cell.angle_beta   90.00
_cell.angle_gamma   90.00
#
_symmetry.space_group_name_H-M   'P 1'
#
loop_
_entity.id
_entity.type
_entity.pdbx_description
1 polymer ?
#
loop_
_entity_poly.entity_id
_entity_poly.type
_entity_poly.pdbx_seq_one_letter_code
_entity_poly.pdbx_strand_id
1 'polypeptide(L)'
;MAEPKKKRAGKRKSNGRSKSNGSPERTGSLGFESKLWDAADLLRNNMDPAEYKHVVLGLLFLKYIEDAFEERREELRGAVSDPDSEYFEETEAAREDAL
;
A
#
# COMPACT_ATOMS: atom_id res chain seq x y z
N MET A 1 -8.24 76.17 -23.45
CA MET A 1 -6.80 75.82 -23.42
C MET A 1 -6.67 74.51 -22.65
N ALA A 2 -6.72 73.37 -23.33
CA ALA A 2 -5.64 72.69 -24.06
C ALA A 2 -4.96 71.63 -23.15
N GLU A 3 -4.99 70.38 -23.64
CA GLU A 3 -4.39 69.17 -23.04
C GLU A 3 -2.92 69.34 -22.66
N PRO A 4 -2.37 68.35 -21.93
CA PRO A 4 -1.30 67.61 -22.59
C PRO A 4 -1.50 66.09 -22.57
N LYS A 5 -1.17 65.49 -23.71
CA LYS A 5 -1.25 64.06 -24.04
C LYS A 5 0.01 63.29 -23.63
N LYS A 6 -0.25 62.02 -23.24
CA LYS A 6 0.52 60.78 -23.49
C LYS A 6 1.78 60.48 -22.67
N LYS A 7 1.76 59.32 -21.99
CA LYS A 7 2.61 58.14 -22.27
C LYS A 7 2.06 56.90 -21.55
N ARG A 8 1.25 56.09 -22.26
CA ARG A 8 1.53 54.67 -22.62
C ARG A 8 2.31 53.86 -21.57
N ALA A 9 1.62 52.98 -20.85
CA ALA A 9 2.11 51.63 -20.50
C ALA A 9 0.93 50.80 -19.95
N GLY A 10 0.32 49.98 -20.81
CA GLY A 10 -0.63 48.97 -20.37
C GLY A 10 0.10 47.95 -19.50
N LYS A 11 -0.27 47.85 -18.22
CA LYS A 11 0.21 46.78 -17.35
C LYS A 11 -0.53 45.50 -17.74
N ARG A 12 0.06 44.76 -18.68
CA ARG A 12 -0.38 43.44 -19.10
C ARG A 12 -0.45 42.54 -17.85
N LYS A 13 -1.64 42.01 -17.54
CA LYS A 13 -1.78 40.84 -16.66
C LYS A 13 -1.00 39.69 -17.33
N SER A 14 0.18 39.37 -16.82
CA SER A 14 0.87 38.13 -17.17
C SER A 14 0.16 36.99 -16.46
N ASN A 15 -0.73 36.30 -17.17
CA ASN A 15 -1.18 34.97 -16.78
C ASN A 15 0.03 34.04 -16.75
N GLY A 16 0.62 33.88 -15.56
CA GLY A 16 1.57 32.81 -15.29
C GLY A 16 0.82 31.49 -15.44
N ARG A 17 0.97 30.87 -16.61
CA ARG A 17 0.55 29.50 -16.87
C ARG A 17 1.37 28.59 -15.96
N SER A 18 0.83 28.27 -14.78
CA SER A 18 1.38 27.22 -13.93
C SER A 18 1.26 25.91 -14.70
N LYS A 19 2.41 25.39 -15.15
CA LYS A 19 2.50 24.03 -15.66
C LYS A 19 2.27 23.09 -14.47
N SER A 20 1.07 22.51 -14.38
CA SER A 20 0.86 21.32 -13.57
C SER A 20 1.63 20.16 -14.21
N ASN A 21 2.85 19.93 -13.76
CA ASN A 21 3.51 18.66 -13.98
C ASN A 21 2.82 17.66 -13.05
N GLY A 22 1.85 16.91 -13.60
CA GLY A 22 1.34 15.71 -12.96
C GLY A 22 2.47 14.68 -12.95
N SER A 23 3.19 14.60 -11.83
CA SER A 23 4.03 13.45 -11.53
C SER A 23 3.11 12.24 -11.32
N PRO A 24 3.48 11.05 -11.82
CA PRO A 24 2.65 9.86 -11.65
C PRO A 24 2.52 9.58 -10.15
N GLU A 25 1.29 9.42 -9.66
CA GLU A 25 1.04 9.06 -8.28
C GLU A 25 1.72 7.71 -8.00
N ARG A 26 2.84 7.76 -7.28
CA ARG A 26 3.43 6.57 -6.68
C ARG A 26 2.50 6.19 -5.54
N THR A 27 1.86 5.03 -5.65
CA THR A 27 1.11 4.32 -4.59
C THR A 27 2.04 3.85 -3.46
N GLY A 28 2.94 4.70 -2.98
CA GLY A 28 3.97 4.37 -1.99
C GLY A 28 4.36 5.55 -1.10
N SER A 29 3.48 6.56 -1.00
CA SER A 29 3.63 7.72 -0.13
C SER A 29 2.28 8.04 0.51
N LEU A 30 1.78 7.09 1.29
CA LEU A 30 0.56 7.19 2.08
C LEU A 30 0.73 8.11 3.31
N GLY A 31 1.92 8.68 3.51
CA GLY A 31 2.19 9.73 4.52
C GLY A 31 2.47 9.18 5.92
N PHE A 32 2.61 7.86 6.08
CA PHE A 32 2.90 7.19 7.34
C PHE A 32 4.21 6.37 7.29
N GLU A 33 4.88 6.31 6.15
CA GLU A 33 6.12 5.57 5.93
C GLU A 33 7.22 6.03 6.90
N SER A 34 7.35 7.34 7.14
CA SER A 34 8.30 7.88 8.11
C SER A 34 8.02 7.35 9.51
N LYS A 35 6.74 7.28 9.92
CA LYS A 35 6.36 6.77 11.25
C LYS A 35 6.63 5.28 11.38
N LEU A 36 6.39 4.51 10.32
CA LEU A 36 6.72 3.08 10.28
C LEU A 36 8.23 2.84 10.31
N TRP A 37 8.99 3.67 9.59
CA TRP A 37 10.45 3.62 9.59
C TRP A 37 11.02 3.93 10.98
N ASP A 38 10.54 4.99 11.63
CA ASP A 38 10.97 5.38 12.98
C ASP A 38 10.60 4.31 14.02
N ALA A 39 9.41 3.71 13.91
CA ALA A 39 9.00 2.60 14.77
C ALA A 39 9.87 1.35 14.58
N ALA A 40 10.21 1.03 13.32
CA ALA A 40 11.07 -0.11 13.00
C ALA A 40 12.52 0.11 13.49
N ASP A 41 13.06 1.33 13.36
CA ASP A 41 14.40 1.67 13.84
C ASP A 41 14.49 1.62 15.37
N LEU A 42 13.44 2.07 16.06
CA LEU A 42 13.33 1.95 17.52
C LEU A 42 13.31 0.47 17.98
N LEU A 43 12.60 -0.40 17.27
CA LEU A 43 12.50 -1.83 17.60
C LEU A 43 13.78 -2.61 17.28
N ARG A 44 14.56 -2.15 16.29
CA ARG A 44 15.80 -2.81 15.85
C ARG A 44 16.90 -2.79 16.90
N ASN A 45 16.89 -1.82 17.83
CA ASN A 45 17.96 -1.57 18.80
C ASN A 45 19.34 -1.48 18.10
N ASN A 46 20.44 -1.56 18.83
CA ASN A 46 21.80 -1.46 18.31
C ASN A 46 22.29 -2.71 17.52
N MET A 47 21.39 -3.45 16.86
CA MET A 47 21.71 -4.68 16.14
C MET A 47 22.42 -4.40 14.81
N ASP A 48 23.48 -5.15 14.52
CA ASP A 48 24.20 -5.01 13.26
C ASP A 48 23.28 -5.37 12.06
N PRO A 49 23.30 -4.60 10.96
CA PRO A 49 22.49 -4.89 9.77
C PRO A 49 22.69 -6.31 9.22
N ALA A 50 23.87 -6.90 9.38
CA ALA A 50 24.17 -8.26 8.95
C ALA A 50 23.38 -9.32 9.74
N GLU A 51 22.99 -9.03 10.98
CA GLU A 51 22.20 -9.93 11.84
C GLU A 51 20.70 -9.64 11.72
N TYR A 52 20.32 -8.36 11.63
CA TYR A 52 18.93 -7.91 11.53
C TYR A 52 18.21 -8.47 10.29
N LYS A 53 18.92 -8.65 9.17
CA LYS A 53 18.33 -9.17 7.93
C LYS A 53 17.70 -10.56 8.11
N HIS A 54 18.27 -11.43 8.95
CA HIS A 54 17.75 -12.78 9.14
C HIS A 54 16.45 -12.79 9.92
N VAL A 55 16.36 -11.93 10.95
CA VAL A 55 15.16 -11.81 11.78
C VAL A 55 14.02 -11.19 10.97
N VAL A 56 14.27 -10.08 10.27
CA VAL A 56 13.23 -9.41 9.48
C VAL A 56 12.76 -10.27 8.31
N LEU A 57 13.68 -10.86 7.55
CA LEU A 57 13.30 -11.73 6.45
C LEU A 57 12.57 -12.98 6.96
N GLY A 58 12.96 -13.51 8.13
CA GLY A 58 12.25 -14.60 8.78
C GLY A 58 10.81 -14.23 9.15
N LEU A 59 10.61 -13.08 9.79
CA LEU A 59 9.26 -12.62 10.17
C LEU A 59 8.39 -12.27 8.96
N LEU A 60 8.96 -11.65 7.93
CA LEU A 60 8.24 -11.34 6.69
C LEU A 60 7.84 -12.63 5.95
N PHE A 61 8.73 -13.62 5.94
CA PHE A 61 8.45 -14.92 5.35
C PHE A 61 7.36 -15.68 6.13
N LEU A 62 7.39 -15.65 7.46
CA LEU A 62 6.33 -16.25 8.28
C LEU A 62 4.97 -15.60 8.04
N LYS A 63 4.92 -14.25 7.99
CA LYS A 63 3.69 -13.54 7.66
C LYS A 63 3.16 -13.92 6.27
N TYR A 64 4.05 -14.05 5.29
CA TYR A 64 3.68 -14.48 3.95
C TYR A 64 3.09 -15.89 3.93
N ILE A 65 3.66 -16.83 4.68
CA ILE A 65 3.11 -18.19 4.78
C ILE A 65 1.73 -18.19 5.42
N GLU A 66 1.55 -17.42 6.49
CA GLU A 66 0.24 -17.29 7.15
C GLU A 66 -0.81 -16.76 6.17
N ASP A 67 -0.48 -15.72 5.39
CA ASP A 67 -1.39 -15.16 4.39
C ASP A 67 -1.73 -16.14 3.26
N ALA A 68 -0.72 -16.81 2.70
CA ALA A 68 -0.92 -17.80 1.65
C ALA A 68 -1.71 -19.03 2.14
N PHE A 69 -1.52 -19.40 3.41
CA PHE A 69 -2.26 -20.49 4.03
C PHE A 69 -3.72 -20.09 4.30
N GLU A 70 -3.97 -18.89 4.80
CA GLU A 70 -5.33 -18.36 5.00
C GLU A 70 -6.10 -18.28 3.68
N GLU A 71 -5.49 -17.73 2.63
CA GLU A 71 -6.10 -17.67 1.28
C GLU A 71 -6.51 -19.07 0.81
N ARG A 72 -5.59 -20.05 0.89
CA ARG A 72 -5.89 -21.42 0.47
C ARG A 72 -6.95 -22.09 1.34
N ARG A 73 -6.95 -21.82 2.64
CA ARG A 73 -7.94 -22.36 3.58
C ARG A 73 -9.33 -21.77 3.32
N GLU A 74 -9.43 -20.51 2.95
CA GLU A 74 -10.69 -19.88 2.54
C GLU A 74 -11.25 -20.50 1.25
N GLU A 75 -10.39 -20.72 0.25
CA GLU A 75 -10.77 -21.44 -0.97
C GLU A 75 -11.31 -22.84 -0.67
N LEU A 76 -10.60 -23.60 0.16
CA LEU A 76 -11.00 -24.95 0.56
C LEU A 76 -12.30 -24.94 1.36
N ARG A 77 -12.49 -23.98 2.28
CA ARG A 77 -13.74 -23.81 3.03
C ARG A 77 -14.94 -23.58 2.09
N GLY A 78 -14.74 -22.82 1.03
CA GLY A 78 -15.73 -22.65 -0.03
C GLY A 78 -16.00 -23.96 -0.75
N ALA A 79 -14.94 -24.65 -1.20
CA ALA A 79 -15.03 -25.89 -1.94
C ALA A 79 -15.69 -27.03 -1.16
N VAL A 80 -15.51 -27.12 0.16
CA VAL A 80 -16.15 -28.18 0.97
C VAL A 80 -17.61 -27.87 1.32
N SER A 81 -18.05 -26.63 1.16
CA SER A 81 -19.41 -26.19 1.47
C SER A 81 -20.31 -26.05 0.24
N ASP A 82 -19.72 -26.04 -0.97
CA ASP A 82 -20.42 -25.90 -2.24
C ASP A 82 -20.93 -27.27 -2.75
N PRO A 83 -22.26 -27.48 -2.88
CA PRO A 83 -22.83 -28.74 -3.34
C PRO A 83 -22.38 -29.19 -4.74
N ASP A 84 -21.91 -28.27 -5.58
CA ASP A 84 -21.46 -28.56 -6.95
C ASP A 84 -19.94 -28.86 -7.03
N SER A 85 -19.22 -28.79 -5.90
CA SER A 85 -17.77 -29.04 -5.81
C SER A 85 -17.44 -30.51 -5.58
N GLU A 86 -16.33 -30.98 -6.15
CA GLU A 86 -15.79 -32.33 -5.92
C GLU A 86 -15.42 -32.57 -4.45
N TYR A 87 -15.14 -31.51 -3.69
CA TYR A 87 -14.74 -31.56 -2.29
C TYR A 87 -15.92 -31.40 -1.33
N PHE A 88 -17.17 -31.38 -1.81
CA PHE A 88 -18.35 -31.13 -1.00
C PHE A 88 -18.53 -32.17 0.11
N GLU A 89 -18.70 -31.69 1.33
CA GLU A 89 -19.01 -32.51 2.50
C GLU A 89 -20.33 -32.04 3.13
N GLU A 90 -21.30 -32.94 3.24
CA GLU A 90 -22.64 -32.62 3.77
C GLU A 90 -22.61 -32.28 5.26
N THR A 91 -21.73 -32.95 6.03
CA THR A 91 -21.68 -32.80 7.49
C THR A 91 -20.66 -31.74 7.92
N GLU A 92 -21.03 -30.95 8.92
CA GLU A 92 -20.15 -29.90 9.46
C GLU A 92 -18.88 -30.48 10.10
N ALA A 93 -18.98 -31.66 10.72
CA ALA A 93 -17.84 -32.35 11.29
C ALA A 93 -16.81 -32.77 10.21
N ALA A 94 -17.27 -33.31 9.07
CA ALA A 94 -16.37 -33.69 7.98
C ALA A 94 -15.73 -32.47 7.30
N ARG A 95 -16.45 -31.34 7.22
CA ARG A 95 -15.89 -30.08 6.69
C ARG A 95 -14.76 -29.54 7.55
N GLU A 96 -14.88 -29.58 8.88
CA GLU A 96 -13.83 -29.08 9.77
C GLU A 96 -12.63 -30.02 9.85
N ASP A 97 -12.83 -31.35 9.71
CA ASP A 97 -11.72 -32.31 9.62
C ASP A 97 -10.93 -32.22 8.31
N ALA A 98 -11.53 -31.67 7.25
CA ALA A 98 -10.92 -31.50 5.94
C ALA A 98 -10.10 -30.21 5.77
N LEU A 99 -10.14 -29.28 6.75
CA LEU A 99 -9.48 -27.97 6.73
C LEU A 99 -8.20 -27.93 7.59
#